data_AF-A0A667WPY9-F1
#
_entry.id   AF-A0A667WPY9-F1
#
_cell.length_a   1.000
_cell.length_b   1.000
_cell.length_c   1.000
_cell.angle_alpha   90.00
_cell.angle_beta   90.00
_cell.angle_gamma   90.00
#
_symmetry.space_group_name_H-M   'P 1'
#
loop_
_entity.id
_entity.type
_entity.pdbx_description
1 polymer ?
#
loop_
_entity_poly.entity_id
_entity_poly.type
_entity_poly.pdbx_seq_one_letter_code
_entity_poly.pdbx_strand_id
1 'polypeptide(L)'
;MSRYHKAAIDGNLDMLKEATRKDLNTRDEDGMTPTLWAAFHGHVDALQLICSRGGDPNMSDIWGNTPLHHAASNGHMHILSFLVNFGANLFALDNEFFTAMDVAASHDRMDCVRFLDAAVSQQTSRNPKRVASLKKEASKDAEKCVKLCEKVKKKHQSKMEKMYLGAKENVSVSEASPPSSVSNPDIILKPNDNDNDNDVEPGQTTQSIFNRPGFGGLVFVSQMELDSVDIPIGNNENLSYLLQSKMAAEKGDVGFDQDGDSEVPWSQDELGLDDDDDEETSPLDAFLAAISLPEFALAFRREHLDLEALMLCSDEDLKGISIQLGPRKKILEAAARRKNALENPGIMRDRYL
;
A
#
# COMPACT_ATOMS: atom_id res chain seq x y z
N MET A 1 5.05 8.09 16.93
CA MET A 1 6.06 8.52 15.95
C MET A 1 7.47 8.39 16.53
N SER A 2 8.43 7.75 15.83
CA SER A 2 9.82 7.56 16.30
C SER A 2 10.72 8.76 15.98
N ARG A 3 11.92 8.82 16.57
CA ARG A 3 12.94 9.84 16.24
C ARG A 3 13.32 9.80 14.75
N TYR A 4 13.29 8.62 14.14
CA TYR A 4 13.63 8.45 12.73
C TYR A 4 12.51 8.89 11.77
N HIS A 5 11.24 8.80 12.18
CA HIS A 5 10.14 9.43 11.45
C HIS A 5 10.36 10.94 11.40
N LYS A 6 10.66 11.55 12.55
CA LYS A 6 10.97 12.99 12.61
C LYS A 6 12.20 13.35 11.78
N ALA A 7 13.27 12.55 11.85
CA ALA A 7 14.46 12.78 11.02
C ALA A 7 14.16 12.71 9.51
N ALA A 8 13.27 11.82 9.09
CA ALA A 8 12.82 11.73 7.70
C ALA A 8 11.97 12.93 7.28
N ILE A 9 11.11 13.44 8.18
CA ILE A 9 10.31 14.66 7.98
C ILE A 9 11.21 15.89 7.85
N ASP A 10 12.22 16.02 8.71
CA ASP A 10 13.12 17.17 8.74
C ASP A 10 14.26 17.06 7.71
N GLY A 11 14.40 15.92 7.03
CA GLY A 11 15.53 15.64 6.13
C GLY A 11 16.88 15.51 6.84
N ASN A 12 16.90 15.20 8.14
CA ASN A 12 18.11 15.13 8.95
C ASN A 12 18.90 13.83 8.68
N LEU A 13 19.89 13.94 7.79
CA LEU A 13 20.71 12.82 7.35
C LEU A 13 21.56 12.22 8.47
N ASP A 14 22.04 13.02 9.43
CA ASP A 14 22.94 12.53 10.47
C ASP A 14 22.22 11.57 11.42
N MET A 15 21.00 11.89 11.82
CA MET A 15 20.19 10.98 12.63
C MET A 15 19.78 9.72 11.85
N LEU A 16 19.56 9.83 10.54
CA LEU A 16 19.21 8.69 9.68
C LEU A 16 20.39 7.73 9.45
N LYS A 17 21.64 8.19 9.52
CA LYS A 17 22.84 7.33 9.42
C LYS A 17 22.92 6.31 10.56
N GLU A 18 22.41 6.67 11.74
CA GLU A 18 22.38 5.80 12.92
C GLU A 18 21.26 4.76 12.87
N ALA A 19 20.28 4.90 11.96
CA ALA A 19 19.10 4.05 11.93
C ALA A 19 19.44 2.62 11.50
N THR A 20 18.80 1.64 12.15
CA THR A 20 18.85 0.23 11.73
C THR A 20 17.76 -0.06 10.69
N ARG A 21 17.90 -1.17 9.94
CA ARG A 21 16.86 -1.63 9.01
C ARG A 21 15.48 -1.78 9.66
N LYS A 22 15.44 -2.25 10.92
CA LYS A 22 14.18 -2.41 11.64
C LYS A 22 13.54 -1.05 11.88
N ASP A 23 14.32 -0.08 12.35
CA ASP A 23 13.84 1.27 12.65
C ASP A 23 13.23 1.95 11.41
N LEU A 24 13.88 1.80 10.26
CA LEU A 24 13.46 2.38 8.98
C LEU A 24 12.18 1.76 8.40
N ASN A 25 11.76 0.60 8.89
CA ASN A 25 10.53 -0.08 8.50
C ASN A 25 9.48 -0.09 9.61
N THR A 26 9.72 0.64 10.72
CA THR A 26 8.70 0.80 11.75
C THR A 26 7.59 1.73 11.27
N ARG A 27 6.35 1.30 11.50
CA ARG A 27 5.14 2.08 11.23
C ARG A 27 4.75 2.93 12.44
N ASP A 28 4.36 4.17 12.22
CA ASP A 28 3.72 4.99 13.25
C ASP A 28 2.20 4.75 13.32
N GLU A 29 1.46 5.65 13.98
CA GLU A 29 0.01 5.50 14.21
C GLU A 29 -0.80 5.53 12.92
N ASP A 30 -0.31 6.25 11.91
CA ASP A 30 -0.91 6.36 10.57
C ASP A 30 -0.34 5.31 9.61
N GLY A 31 0.44 4.36 10.12
CA GLY A 31 1.08 3.35 9.29
C GLY A 31 2.27 3.87 8.50
N MET A 32 2.70 5.11 8.73
CA MET A 32 3.79 5.74 7.99
C MET A 32 5.15 5.22 8.46
N THR A 33 6.02 4.96 7.50
CA THR A 33 7.43 4.63 7.72
C THR A 33 8.29 5.88 7.52
N PRO A 34 9.54 5.90 8.02
CA PRO A 34 10.50 6.93 7.63
C PRO A 34 10.63 7.11 6.11
N THR A 35 10.58 6.02 5.33
CA THR A 35 10.57 6.08 3.85
C THR A 35 9.39 6.87 3.29
N LEU A 36 8.18 6.63 3.83
CA LEU A 36 6.96 7.33 3.43
C LEU A 36 7.05 8.83 3.76
N TRP A 37 7.52 9.19 4.96
CA TRP A 37 7.69 10.59 5.35
C TRP A 37 8.72 11.33 4.50
N ALA A 38 9.86 10.70 4.20
CA ALA A 38 10.87 11.32 3.34
C ALA A 38 10.32 11.58 1.92
N ALA A 39 9.53 10.65 1.37
CA ALA A 39 8.89 10.82 0.08
C ALA A 39 7.78 11.90 0.11
N PHE A 40 6.97 11.93 1.17
CA PHE A 40 5.90 12.91 1.35
C PHE A 40 6.45 14.34 1.44
N HIS A 41 7.55 14.56 2.17
CA HIS A 41 8.17 15.89 2.30
C HIS A 41 9.16 16.22 1.17
N GLY A 42 9.40 15.31 0.24
CA GLY A 42 10.27 15.55 -0.91
C GLY A 42 11.77 15.55 -0.61
N HIS A 43 12.21 14.92 0.48
CA HIS A 43 13.63 14.84 0.87
C HIS A 43 14.34 13.68 0.17
N VAL A 44 14.88 13.92 -1.04
CA VAL A 44 15.52 12.87 -1.84
C VAL A 44 16.75 12.28 -1.20
N ASP A 45 17.60 13.09 -0.59
CA ASP A 45 18.84 12.62 0.04
C ASP A 45 18.54 11.72 1.24
N ALA A 46 17.51 12.10 2.03
CA ALA A 46 17.02 11.28 3.13
C ALA A 46 16.44 9.96 2.61
N LEU A 47 15.63 10.01 1.56
CA LEU A 47 15.04 8.83 0.96
C LEU A 47 16.10 7.87 0.39
N GLN A 48 17.09 8.39 -0.33
CA GLN A 48 18.23 7.62 -0.84
C GLN A 48 18.98 6.93 0.29
N LEU A 49 19.29 7.66 1.36
CA LEU A 49 19.96 7.12 2.54
C LEU A 49 19.11 6.02 3.20
N ILE A 50 17.82 6.26 3.41
CA ILE A 50 16.89 5.29 4.02
C ILE A 50 16.83 4.00 3.20
N CYS A 51 16.64 4.10 1.88
CA CYS A 51 16.61 2.94 0.99
C CYS A 51 17.94 2.19 0.97
N SER A 52 19.09 2.89 0.95
CA SER A 52 20.42 2.26 1.02
C SER A 52 20.66 1.47 2.31
N ARG A 53 19.93 1.80 3.39
CA ARG A 53 19.99 1.11 4.69
C ARG A 53 18.88 0.07 4.88
N GLY A 54 18.13 -0.24 3.82
CA GLY A 54 17.12 -1.28 3.81
C GLY A 54 15.72 -0.83 4.23
N GLY A 55 15.43 0.48 4.18
CA GLY A 55 14.06 0.97 4.19
C GLY A 55 13.33 0.54 2.91
N ASP A 56 12.15 -0.04 3.06
CA ASP A 56 11.38 -0.60 1.95
C ASP A 56 10.61 0.51 1.21
N PRO A 57 10.85 0.71 -0.10
CA PRO A 57 10.15 1.70 -0.91
C PRO A 57 8.73 1.30 -1.33
N ASN A 58 8.29 0.06 -1.07
CA ASN A 58 6.98 -0.46 -1.45
C ASN A 58 6.00 -0.54 -0.28
N MET A 59 6.46 -0.29 0.96
CA MET A 59 5.60 -0.29 2.14
C MET A 59 4.57 0.84 2.08
N SER A 60 3.30 0.48 2.23
CA SER A 60 2.18 1.43 2.25
C SER A 60 1.85 1.96 3.65
N ASP A 61 1.08 3.03 3.73
CA ASP A 61 0.43 3.50 4.96
C ASP A 61 -0.92 2.80 5.20
N ILE A 62 -1.70 3.25 6.20
CA ILE A 62 -3.03 2.68 6.49
C ILE A 62 -4.05 2.90 5.36
N TRP A 63 -3.81 3.87 4.49
CA TRP A 63 -4.65 4.18 3.33
C TRP A 63 -4.21 3.46 2.06
N GLY A 64 -3.16 2.64 2.15
CA GLY A 64 -2.60 1.91 1.01
C GLY A 64 -1.62 2.73 0.18
N ASN A 65 -1.36 3.99 0.54
CA ASN A 65 -0.44 4.84 -0.23
C ASN A 65 0.99 4.42 0.02
N THR A 66 1.71 4.12 -1.07
CA THR A 66 3.16 3.88 -1.06
C THR A 66 3.94 5.20 -1.18
N PRO A 67 5.26 5.22 -0.97
CA PRO A 67 6.10 6.40 -1.22
C PRO A 67 5.91 7.01 -2.62
N LEU A 68 5.59 6.17 -3.62
CA LEU A 68 5.32 6.62 -4.98
C LEU A 68 4.01 7.42 -5.08
N HIS A 69 2.96 7.03 -4.36
CA HIS A 69 1.68 7.76 -4.31
C HIS A 69 1.86 9.14 -3.68
N HIS A 70 2.55 9.21 -2.54
CA HIS A 70 2.83 10.48 -1.85
C HIS A 70 3.66 11.43 -2.71
N ALA A 71 4.71 10.91 -3.36
CA ALA A 71 5.53 11.69 -4.27
C ALA A 71 4.75 12.18 -5.51
N ALA A 72 3.84 11.36 -6.02
CA ALA A 72 2.98 11.69 -7.15
C ALA A 72 1.95 12.77 -6.79
N SER A 73 1.26 12.63 -5.66
CA SER A 73 0.27 13.60 -5.13
C SER A 73 0.90 14.98 -4.91
N ASN A 74 2.09 15.02 -4.28
CA ASN A 74 2.80 16.27 -4.00
C ASN A 74 3.64 16.78 -5.18
N GLY A 75 3.74 15.99 -6.27
CA GLY A 75 4.50 16.33 -7.47
C GLY A 75 6.01 16.43 -7.27
N HIS A 76 6.57 15.61 -6.39
CA HIS A 76 8.01 15.55 -6.14
C HIS A 76 8.72 14.69 -7.20
N MET A 77 8.99 15.29 -8.36
CA MET A 77 9.59 14.63 -9.52
C MET A 77 10.91 13.91 -9.21
N HIS A 78 11.76 14.53 -8.39
CA HIS A 78 13.05 13.95 -7.98
C HIS A 78 12.87 12.67 -7.15
N ILE A 79 11.83 12.60 -6.32
CA ILE A 79 11.48 11.39 -5.57
C ILE A 79 10.97 10.30 -6.51
N LEU A 80 10.07 10.64 -7.43
CA LEU A 80 9.56 9.69 -8.43
C LEU A 80 10.70 9.10 -9.27
N SER A 81 11.60 9.97 -9.75
CA SER A 81 12.76 9.53 -10.53
C SER A 81 13.63 8.56 -9.74
N PHE A 82 13.92 8.87 -8.48
CA PHE A 82 14.66 7.97 -7.61
C PHE A 82 13.94 6.63 -7.40
N LEU A 83 12.66 6.64 -7.00
CA LEU A 83 11.90 5.41 -6.71
C LEU A 83 11.75 4.50 -7.93
N VAL A 84 11.49 5.08 -9.12
CA VAL A 84 11.42 4.32 -10.38
C VAL A 84 12.76 3.68 -10.72
N ASN A 85 13.87 4.43 -10.57
CA ASN A 85 15.22 3.91 -10.83
C ASN A 85 15.65 2.88 -9.79
N PHE A 86 15.19 3.00 -8.54
CA PHE A 86 15.43 2.04 -7.47
C PHE A 86 14.63 0.74 -7.64
N GLY A 87 13.61 0.74 -8.51
CA GLY A 87 12.79 -0.44 -8.79
C GLY A 87 11.58 -0.60 -7.87
N ALA A 88 11.03 0.50 -7.35
CA ALA A 88 9.73 0.48 -6.68
C ALA A 88 8.63 -0.06 -7.61
N ASN A 89 7.56 -0.62 -7.04
CA ASN A 89 6.43 -1.13 -7.80
C ASN A 89 5.56 0.04 -8.31
N LEU A 90 5.63 0.32 -9.61
CA LEU A 90 4.83 1.37 -10.26
C LEU A 90 3.33 1.04 -10.31
N PHE A 91 2.98 -0.24 -10.17
CA PHE A 91 1.61 -0.74 -10.27
C PHE A 91 0.96 -0.94 -8.91
N ALA A 92 1.62 -0.53 -7.82
CA ALA A 92 1.03 -0.57 -6.49
C ALA A 92 -0.28 0.24 -6.48
N LEU A 93 -1.27 -0.28 -5.75
CA LEU A 93 -2.61 0.29 -5.65
C LEU A 93 -2.87 0.72 -4.21
N ASP A 94 -3.51 1.88 -4.04
CA ASP A 94 -4.03 2.33 -2.76
C ASP A 94 -5.35 1.61 -2.39
N ASN A 95 -5.98 2.00 -1.28
CA ASN A 95 -7.24 1.40 -0.84
C ASN A 95 -8.44 1.72 -1.76
N GLU A 96 -8.32 2.71 -2.65
CA GLU A 96 -9.32 3.05 -3.66
C GLU A 96 -9.00 2.40 -5.02
N PHE A 97 -7.97 1.56 -5.08
CA PHE A 97 -7.45 0.91 -6.28
C PHE A 97 -6.90 1.90 -7.32
N PHE A 98 -6.40 3.05 -6.88
CA PHE A 98 -5.67 3.98 -7.71
C PHE A 98 -4.17 3.70 -7.67
N THR A 99 -3.52 3.88 -8.82
CA THR A 99 -2.07 3.88 -8.92
C THR A 99 -1.51 5.26 -8.58
N ALA A 100 -0.20 5.34 -8.34
CA ALA A 100 0.47 6.64 -8.21
C ALA A 100 0.27 7.57 -9.42
N MET A 101 0.12 7.02 -10.63
CA MET A 101 -0.18 7.80 -11.83
C MET A 101 -1.60 8.39 -11.79
N ASP A 102 -2.58 7.63 -11.32
CA ASP A 102 -3.97 8.09 -11.17
C ASP A 102 -4.05 9.20 -10.11
N VAL A 103 -3.33 9.06 -8.99
CA VAL A 103 -3.21 10.10 -7.96
C VAL A 103 -2.52 11.36 -8.49
N ALA A 104 -1.47 11.23 -9.32
CA ALA A 104 -0.88 12.40 -9.97
C ALA A 104 -1.89 13.12 -10.88
N ALA A 105 -2.72 12.37 -11.60
CA ALA A 105 -3.73 12.95 -12.49
C ALA A 105 -4.84 13.67 -11.71
N SER A 106 -5.31 13.11 -10.59
CA SER A 106 -6.35 13.73 -9.75
C SER A 106 -5.88 15.02 -9.08
N HIS A 107 -4.57 15.18 -8.86
CA HIS A 107 -3.93 16.38 -8.31
C HIS A 107 -3.35 17.34 -9.36
N ASP A 108 -3.68 17.15 -10.65
CA ASP A 108 -3.19 17.98 -11.78
C ASP A 108 -1.65 18.05 -11.88
N ARG A 109 -0.97 16.94 -11.58
CA ARG A 109 0.49 16.80 -11.65
C ARG A 109 0.91 16.17 -12.97
N MET A 110 0.61 16.86 -14.07
CA MET A 110 0.76 16.31 -15.43
C MET A 110 2.19 15.91 -15.80
N ASP A 111 3.21 16.59 -15.27
CA ASP A 111 4.60 16.18 -15.47
C ASP A 111 4.87 14.79 -14.86
N CYS A 112 4.33 14.54 -13.67
CA CYS A 112 4.45 13.25 -12.98
C CYS A 112 3.71 12.15 -13.76
N VAL A 113 2.51 12.45 -14.28
CA VAL A 113 1.75 11.53 -15.13
C VAL A 113 2.58 11.12 -16.35
N ARG A 114 3.13 12.10 -17.09
CA ARG A 114 3.95 11.83 -18.28
C ARG A 114 5.20 11.02 -17.96
N PHE A 115 5.85 11.31 -16.83
CA PHE A 115 7.03 10.58 -16.38
C PHE A 115 6.68 9.12 -16.03
N LEU A 116 5.61 8.90 -15.26
CA LEU A 116 5.17 7.57 -14.85
C LEU A 116 4.67 6.75 -16.03
N ASP A 117 3.92 7.34 -16.96
CA ASP A 117 3.46 6.66 -18.19
C ASP A 117 4.63 6.16 -19.05
N ALA A 118 5.65 7.01 -19.22
CA ALA A 118 6.88 6.63 -19.93
C ALA A 118 7.61 5.48 -19.21
N ALA A 119 7.70 5.54 -17.87
CA ALA A 119 8.33 4.50 -17.07
C ALA A 119 7.56 3.17 -17.10
N VAL A 120 6.22 3.22 -17.01
CA VAL A 120 5.32 2.05 -17.11
C VAL A 120 5.44 1.40 -18.49
N SER A 121 5.42 2.20 -19.55
CA SER A 121 5.60 1.73 -20.93
C SER A 121 6.96 1.05 -21.11
N GLN A 122 8.02 1.66 -20.55
CA GLN A 122 9.35 1.07 -20.59
C GLN A 122 9.42 -0.26 -19.82
N GLN A 123 8.86 -0.36 -18.60
CA GLN A 123 8.85 -1.60 -17.84
C GLN A 123 8.04 -2.71 -18.53
N THR A 124 6.90 -2.35 -19.11
CA THR A 124 6.03 -3.29 -19.85
C THR A 124 6.73 -3.83 -21.08
N SER A 125 7.44 -2.97 -21.83
CA SER A 125 8.19 -3.41 -23.00
C SER A 125 9.40 -4.30 -22.63
N ARG A 126 10.03 -4.05 -21.47
CA ARG A 126 11.15 -4.86 -20.98
C ARG A 126 10.73 -6.23 -20.48
N ASN A 127 9.66 -6.35 -19.70
CA ASN A 127 9.19 -7.63 -19.18
C ASN A 127 7.68 -7.63 -18.90
N PRO A 128 6.84 -8.01 -19.88
CA PRO A 128 5.39 -7.99 -19.72
C PRO A 128 4.89 -9.03 -18.71
N LYS A 129 5.57 -10.18 -18.58
CA LYS A 129 5.21 -11.23 -17.60
C LYS A 129 5.39 -10.73 -16.17
N ARG A 130 6.52 -10.08 -15.89
CA ARG A 130 6.79 -9.45 -14.58
C ARG A 130 5.74 -8.38 -14.27
N VAL A 131 5.38 -7.55 -15.25
CA VAL A 131 4.34 -6.53 -15.07
C VAL A 131 2.99 -7.17 -14.73
N ALA A 132 2.59 -8.25 -15.40
CA ALA A 132 1.36 -8.97 -15.08
C ALA A 132 1.38 -9.52 -13.64
N SER A 133 2.51 -10.09 -13.21
CA SER A 133 2.70 -10.55 -11.82
C SER A 133 2.60 -9.40 -10.81
N LEU A 134 3.30 -8.29 -11.05
CA LEU A 134 3.27 -7.10 -10.19
C LEU A 134 1.87 -6.51 -10.06
N LYS A 135 1.08 -6.51 -11.15
CA LYS A 135 -0.33 -6.07 -11.12
C LYS A 135 -1.20 -7.02 -10.28
N LYS A 136 -1.02 -8.32 -10.42
CA LYS A 136 -1.74 -9.33 -9.61
C LYS A 136 -1.39 -9.19 -8.12
N GLU A 137 -0.12 -9.01 -7.80
CA GLU A 137 0.36 -8.79 -6.44
C GLU A 137 -0.18 -7.48 -5.86
N ALA A 138 -0.14 -6.39 -6.61
CA ALA A 138 -0.69 -5.11 -6.19
C ALA A 138 -2.20 -5.18 -5.89
N SER A 139 -2.98 -5.90 -6.69
CA SER A 139 -4.40 -6.14 -6.42
C SER A 139 -4.60 -6.92 -5.12
N LYS A 140 -3.85 -8.02 -4.93
CA LYS A 140 -3.92 -8.84 -3.72
C LYS A 140 -3.53 -8.06 -2.47
N ASP A 141 -2.53 -7.19 -2.57
CA ASP A 141 -2.05 -6.38 -1.45
C ASP A 141 -2.98 -5.22 -1.12
N ALA A 142 -3.57 -4.55 -2.11
CA ALA A 142 -4.61 -3.54 -1.90
C ALA A 142 -5.83 -4.16 -1.19
N GLU A 143 -6.30 -5.32 -1.63
CA GLU A 143 -7.40 -6.04 -0.95
C GLU A 143 -7.09 -6.36 0.51
N LYS A 144 -5.85 -6.77 0.83
CA LYS A 144 -5.42 -6.99 2.21
C LYS A 144 -5.40 -5.68 3.00
N CYS A 145 -4.90 -4.60 2.42
CA CYS A 145 -4.83 -3.28 3.05
C CYS A 145 -6.23 -2.75 3.38
N VAL A 146 -7.18 -2.86 2.44
CA VAL A 146 -8.59 -2.50 2.66
C VAL A 146 -9.20 -3.31 3.81
N LYS A 147 -9.04 -4.63 3.81
CA LYS A 147 -9.53 -5.50 4.91
C LYS A 147 -8.92 -5.11 6.26
N LEU A 148 -7.65 -4.72 6.30
CA LEU A 148 -6.98 -4.28 7.53
C LEU A 148 -7.54 -2.92 7.98
N CYS A 149 -7.67 -1.97 7.06
CA CYS A 149 -8.21 -0.63 7.33
C CYS A 149 -9.64 -0.71 7.89
N GLU A 150 -10.51 -1.53 7.30
CA GLU A 150 -11.86 -1.77 7.82
C GLU A 150 -11.85 -2.33 9.25
N LYS A 151 -10.94 -3.27 9.56
CA LYS A 151 -10.80 -3.84 10.90
C LYS A 151 -10.36 -2.77 11.91
N VAL A 152 -9.40 -1.93 11.54
CA VAL A 152 -8.93 -0.83 12.39
C VAL A 152 -10.07 0.17 12.64
N LYS A 153 -10.80 0.56 11.59
CA LYS A 153 -11.97 1.45 11.68
C LYS A 153 -13.05 0.87 12.61
N LYS A 154 -13.41 -0.41 12.45
CA LYS A 154 -14.38 -1.11 13.32
C LYS A 154 -13.92 -1.17 14.77
N LYS A 155 -12.63 -1.45 15.02
CA LYS A 155 -12.06 -1.47 16.38
C LYS A 155 -12.10 -0.09 17.03
N HIS A 156 -11.78 0.96 16.27
CA HIS A 156 -11.89 2.34 16.74
C HIS A 156 -13.35 2.70 17.05
N GLN A 157 -14.29 2.40 16.14
CA GLN A 157 -15.72 2.64 16.34
C GLN A 157 -16.26 1.94 17.58
N SER A 158 -15.95 0.65 17.77
CA SER A 158 -16.36 -0.10 18.97
C SER A 158 -15.73 0.47 20.24
N LYS A 159 -14.48 0.96 20.18
CA LYS A 159 -13.84 1.65 21.32
C LYS A 159 -14.56 2.96 21.65
N MET A 160 -14.92 3.76 20.65
CA MET A 160 -15.69 5.00 20.85
C MET A 160 -17.08 4.73 21.42
N GLU A 161 -17.78 3.73 20.90
CA GLU A 161 -19.11 3.33 21.37
C GLU A 161 -19.07 2.85 22.83
N LYS A 162 -18.07 2.05 23.20
CA LYS A 162 -17.86 1.64 24.60
C LYS A 162 -17.56 2.82 25.53
N MET A 163 -16.75 3.78 25.09
CA MET A 163 -16.48 4.99 25.89
C MET A 163 -17.73 5.85 26.03
N TYR A 164 -18.54 5.99 24.98
CA TYR A 164 -19.79 6.74 25.02
C TYR A 164 -20.85 6.09 25.91
N LEU A 165 -20.98 4.75 25.87
CA LEU A 165 -21.87 3.99 26.74
C LEU A 165 -21.41 4.02 28.20
N GLY A 166 -20.11 3.83 28.46
CA GLY A 166 -19.55 3.95 29.82
C GLY A 166 -19.62 5.38 30.39
N ALA A 167 -19.56 6.40 29.53
CA ALA A 167 -19.82 7.78 29.95
C ALA A 167 -21.30 8.01 30.30
N LYS A 168 -22.25 7.36 29.59
CA LYS A 168 -23.67 7.42 29.94
C LYS A 168 -23.96 6.74 31.29
N GLU A 169 -23.36 5.59 31.57
CA GLU A 169 -23.54 4.91 32.87
C GLU A 169 -22.98 5.73 34.06
N ASN A 170 -21.89 6.48 33.85
CA ASN A 170 -21.31 7.36 34.87
C ASN A 170 -22.08 8.69 35.08
N VAL A 171 -22.91 9.12 34.13
CA VAL A 171 -23.78 10.31 34.28
C VAL A 171 -25.06 9.95 35.04
N SER A 172 -25.51 8.70 35.01
CA SER A 172 -26.72 8.22 35.71
C SER A 172 -26.61 8.05 37.23
N VAL A 173 -25.46 8.35 37.86
CA VAL A 173 -25.28 8.23 39.33
C VAL A 173 -25.23 9.61 40.02
N SER A 174 -25.86 10.64 39.44
CA SER A 174 -25.99 11.95 40.11
C SER A 174 -27.31 12.67 39.82
N GLU A 175 -28.43 11.95 39.81
CA GLU A 175 -29.74 12.54 40.07
C GLU A 175 -30.13 12.29 41.54
N ALA A 176 -29.49 13.04 42.44
CA ALA A 176 -30.11 13.37 43.71
C ALA A 176 -30.79 14.73 43.52
N SER A 177 -32.12 14.71 43.44
CA SER A 177 -32.97 15.88 43.40
C SER A 177 -32.62 16.85 44.54
N PRO A 178 -32.45 18.16 44.30
CA PRO A 178 -32.52 19.13 45.38
C PRO A 178 -34.00 19.39 45.72
N PRO A 179 -34.35 19.54 47.01
CA PRO A 179 -35.73 19.86 47.40
C PRO A 179 -36.11 21.28 46.97
N SER A 180 -37.38 21.43 46.63
CA SER A 180 -38.10 22.65 46.31
C SER A 180 -37.88 23.76 47.33
N SER A 181 -37.46 24.95 46.87
CA SER A 181 -37.62 26.19 47.62
C SER A 181 -38.42 27.20 46.81
N VAL A 182 -39.31 27.84 47.55
CA VAL A 182 -40.49 28.55 47.14
C VAL A 182 -40.13 30.02 46.95
N SER A 183 -40.62 30.61 45.87
CA SER A 183 -41.00 32.01 45.66
C SER A 183 -40.34 33.12 46.51
N ASN A 184 -39.58 33.98 45.81
CA ASN A 184 -39.39 35.42 46.08
C ASN A 184 -40.74 36.17 46.25
N PRO A 185 -40.81 37.41 46.82
CA PRO A 185 -39.99 38.55 46.38
C PRO A 185 -39.69 39.71 47.38
N ASP A 186 -38.92 40.67 46.84
CA ASP A 186 -38.79 42.11 47.16
C ASP A 186 -37.89 42.58 48.34
N ILE A 187 -36.84 43.38 48.03
CA ILE A 187 -36.81 44.87 48.09
C ILE A 187 -35.37 45.41 47.85
N ILE A 188 -35.24 46.19 46.77
CA ILE A 188 -34.49 47.44 46.50
C ILE A 188 -33.39 47.92 47.50
N LEU A 189 -32.16 48.15 47.01
CA LEU A 189 -31.42 49.46 46.95
C LEU A 189 -29.91 49.27 46.65
N LYS A 190 -29.42 49.95 45.62
CA LYS A 190 -28.00 50.28 45.29
C LYS A 190 -27.45 51.34 46.29
N PRO A 191 -26.20 51.85 46.14
CA PRO A 191 -24.89 51.26 45.78
C PRO A 191 -23.81 51.64 46.83
N ASN A 192 -22.58 51.10 46.73
CA ASN A 192 -21.38 51.92 46.94
C ASN A 192 -20.09 51.18 46.56
N ASP A 193 -19.22 51.97 45.95
CA ASP A 193 -17.87 51.68 45.50
C ASP A 193 -16.92 51.37 46.66
N ASN A 194 -15.95 50.50 46.42
CA ASN A 194 -14.57 50.73 46.89
C ASN A 194 -13.60 49.73 46.25
N ASP A 195 -12.54 50.31 45.71
CA ASP A 195 -11.36 49.68 45.12
C ASP A 195 -10.62 48.77 46.11
N ASN A 196 -10.09 47.65 45.60
CA ASN A 196 -8.80 47.14 46.07
C ASN A 196 -8.22 46.12 45.08
N ASP A 197 -7.10 46.51 44.48
CA ASP A 197 -6.15 45.63 43.80
C ASP A 197 -5.41 44.76 44.82
N ASN A 198 -5.21 43.47 44.50
CA ASN A 198 -3.95 42.72 44.66
C ASN A 198 -4.11 41.23 44.28
N ASP A 199 -3.40 40.86 43.21
CA ASP A 199 -2.69 39.61 42.90
C ASP A 199 -3.26 38.22 43.26
N VAL A 200 -3.31 37.32 42.25
CA VAL A 200 -2.63 35.99 42.16
C VAL A 200 -3.35 35.07 41.13
N GLU A 201 -2.64 34.70 40.05
CA GLU A 201 -2.93 33.63 39.05
C GLU A 201 -2.87 32.20 39.66
N PRO A 202 -3.26 31.06 39.00
CA PRO A 202 -3.73 30.84 37.63
C PRO A 202 -5.00 29.95 37.51
N GLY A 203 -5.72 30.01 36.38
CA GLY A 203 -6.83 29.09 36.13
C GLY A 203 -7.52 29.22 34.78
N GLN A 204 -6.87 28.78 33.70
CA GLN A 204 -7.55 28.60 32.40
C GLN A 204 -8.58 27.47 32.49
N THR A 205 -9.83 27.82 32.74
CA THR A 205 -10.98 26.98 32.45
C THR A 205 -11.26 27.06 30.94
N THR A 206 -11.00 25.97 30.22
CA THR A 206 -11.39 25.84 28.81
C THR A 206 -12.91 25.76 28.71
N GLN A 207 -13.58 26.90 28.58
CA GLN A 207 -14.99 26.93 28.21
C GLN A 207 -15.14 26.64 26.72
N SER A 208 -16.14 25.83 26.39
CA SER A 208 -16.51 25.45 25.01
C SER A 208 -16.77 26.68 24.16
N ILE A 209 -16.22 26.67 22.94
CA ILE A 209 -16.24 27.76 21.95
C ILE A 209 -17.67 28.23 21.61
N PHE A 210 -18.67 27.39 21.89
CA PHE A 210 -20.09 27.62 21.62
C PHE A 210 -20.80 28.54 22.62
N ASN A 211 -20.16 28.95 23.72
CA ASN A 211 -20.81 29.79 24.74
C ASN A 211 -20.24 31.22 24.83
N ARG A 212 -19.58 31.73 23.78
CA ARG A 212 -19.16 33.15 23.75
C ARG A 212 -20.33 34.06 23.37
N PRO A 213 -20.61 35.14 24.14
CA PRO A 213 -21.59 36.14 23.74
C PRO A 213 -21.11 36.85 22.47
N GLY A 214 -21.91 36.79 21.40
CA GLY A 214 -21.62 37.47 20.12
C GLY A 214 -21.51 36.56 18.89
N PHE A 215 -21.63 35.24 19.03
CA PHE A 215 -21.75 34.32 17.89
C PHE A 215 -23.19 33.78 17.84
N GLY A 216 -23.93 34.11 16.78
CA GLY A 216 -25.35 33.77 16.62
C GLY A 216 -25.60 32.27 16.83
N GLY A 217 -26.60 31.94 17.65
CA GLY A 217 -26.97 30.57 17.97
C GLY A 217 -27.41 29.82 16.72
N LEU A 218 -26.62 28.83 16.30
CA LEU A 218 -26.98 27.92 15.22
C LEU A 218 -27.76 26.75 15.81
N VAL A 219 -29.09 26.79 15.66
CA VAL A 219 -29.99 25.71 16.05
C VAL A 219 -30.03 24.71 14.91
N PHE A 220 -29.53 23.49 15.12
CA PHE A 220 -29.74 22.39 14.18
C PHE A 220 -31.18 21.90 14.34
N VAL A 221 -32.06 22.31 13.42
CA VAL A 221 -33.40 21.74 13.29
C VAL A 221 -33.28 20.44 12.51
N SER A 222 -33.50 19.33 13.21
CA SER A 222 -33.79 18.03 12.63
C SER A 222 -35.29 17.88 12.53
N GLN A 223 -35.86 17.87 11.33
CA GLN A 223 -37.24 17.44 11.15
C GLN A 223 -37.46 16.75 9.80
N MET A 224 -37.85 15.48 9.92
CA MET A 224 -38.50 14.68 8.88
C MET A 224 -39.94 15.18 8.62
N GLU A 225 -40.38 14.97 7.38
CA GLU A 225 -41.75 14.93 6.85
C GLU A 225 -42.58 16.23 6.80
N LEU A 226 -42.82 16.75 5.58
CA LEU A 226 -44.18 16.95 5.05
C LEU A 226 -44.21 17.28 3.54
N ASP A 227 -45.36 16.94 2.98
CA ASP A 227 -45.81 16.80 1.60
C ASP A 227 -45.76 18.02 0.66
N SER A 228 -45.65 17.69 -0.64
CA SER A 228 -46.37 18.20 -1.82
C SER A 228 -46.52 19.72 -2.08
N VAL A 229 -45.98 20.18 -3.23
CA VAL A 229 -46.73 20.59 -4.46
C VAL A 229 -45.88 21.59 -5.30
N ASP A 230 -45.59 21.14 -6.53
CA ASP A 230 -45.39 21.79 -7.84
C ASP A 230 -44.58 23.08 -8.03
N ILE A 231 -43.50 22.99 -8.84
CA ILE A 231 -43.29 23.71 -10.13
C ILE A 231 -42.31 22.86 -11.01
N PRO A 232 -42.24 23.00 -12.36
CA PRO A 232 -42.99 22.24 -13.34
C PRO A 232 -42.14 21.30 -14.22
N ILE A 233 -42.84 20.33 -14.80
CA ILE A 233 -42.38 19.27 -15.70
C ILE A 233 -41.97 19.82 -17.07
N GLY A 234 -40.80 19.41 -17.53
CA GLY A 234 -40.27 19.64 -18.88
C GLY A 234 -39.52 18.41 -19.40
N ASN A 235 -40.30 17.45 -19.89
CA ASN A 235 -40.05 16.45 -20.94
C ASN A 235 -38.67 15.77 -21.03
N ASN A 236 -38.60 14.50 -20.62
CA ASN A 236 -37.81 13.48 -21.31
C ASN A 236 -38.55 12.13 -21.24
N GLU A 237 -39.36 11.87 -22.26
CA GLU A 237 -39.84 10.52 -22.55
C GLU A 237 -38.70 9.73 -23.21
N ASN A 238 -38.19 8.75 -22.47
CA ASN A 238 -38.35 7.33 -22.78
C ASN A 238 -38.31 6.96 -24.27
N LEU A 239 -37.31 6.15 -24.67
CA LEU A 239 -37.53 4.75 -25.04
C LEU A 239 -36.30 4.18 -25.76
N SER A 240 -35.66 3.22 -25.09
CA SER A 240 -35.55 1.85 -25.59
C SER A 240 -35.97 1.66 -27.05
N TYR A 241 -35.02 1.71 -27.98
CA TYR A 241 -35.06 0.98 -29.26
C TYR A 241 -33.60 0.69 -29.69
N LEU A 242 -33.21 -0.59 -29.77
CA LEU A 242 -33.36 -1.46 -30.95
C LEU A 242 -32.18 -1.29 -31.92
N LEU A 243 -31.15 -2.14 -31.78
CA LEU A 243 -30.30 -2.48 -32.91
C LEU A 243 -30.99 -3.60 -33.70
N GLN A 244 -31.61 -3.19 -34.80
CA GLN A 244 -32.34 -4.03 -35.74
C GLN A 244 -31.38 -4.57 -36.82
N SER A 245 -31.19 -5.89 -36.80
CA SER A 245 -31.18 -6.79 -37.98
C SER A 245 -29.97 -6.72 -38.95
N LYS A 246 -29.65 -7.72 -39.78
CA LYS A 246 -30.30 -8.98 -40.20
C LYS A 246 -29.27 -9.75 -41.04
N MET A 247 -29.30 -11.08 -41.04
CA MET A 247 -29.43 -12.01 -42.19
C MET A 247 -29.65 -13.42 -41.59
N ALA A 248 -30.88 -13.92 -41.52
CA ALA A 248 -31.55 -14.81 -42.49
C ALA A 248 -30.86 -16.19 -42.61
N ALA A 249 -31.44 -17.21 -41.95
CA ALA A 249 -32.15 -18.36 -42.56
C ALA A 249 -31.19 -19.55 -42.75
N GLU A 250 -31.50 -20.83 -42.53
CA GLU A 250 -32.73 -21.59 -42.26
C GLU A 250 -32.32 -22.98 -41.72
N LYS A 251 -33.27 -23.74 -41.17
CA LYS A 251 -33.09 -25.10 -40.63
C LYS A 251 -33.08 -26.18 -41.74
N GLY A 252 -32.39 -27.29 -41.45
CA GLY A 252 -32.65 -28.66 -41.95
C GLY A 252 -31.76 -29.62 -41.15
N ASP A 253 -32.27 -30.47 -40.26
CA ASP A 253 -32.81 -31.82 -40.50
C ASP A 253 -32.00 -32.66 -41.50
N VAL A 254 -31.17 -33.60 -41.02
CA VAL A 254 -30.97 -34.96 -41.58
C VAL A 254 -30.29 -35.85 -40.51
N GLY A 255 -30.67 -37.12 -40.43
CA GLY A 255 -30.03 -38.14 -39.59
C GLY A 255 -28.92 -38.96 -40.27
N PHE A 256 -28.61 -40.08 -39.60
CA PHE A 256 -27.83 -41.27 -40.02
C PHE A 256 -26.30 -41.26 -39.77
N ASP A 257 -25.92 -42.18 -38.87
CA ASP A 257 -24.78 -43.11 -38.81
C ASP A 257 -23.30 -42.70 -38.69
N GLN A 258 -22.73 -43.23 -37.60
CA GLN A 258 -21.59 -44.15 -37.52
C GLN A 258 -20.20 -43.69 -38.04
N ASP A 259 -19.30 -43.47 -37.08
CA ASP A 259 -17.90 -43.93 -36.99
C ASP A 259 -17.21 -42.96 -36.00
N GLY A 260 -16.77 -43.39 -34.82
CA GLY A 260 -15.70 -44.35 -34.67
C GLY A 260 -14.42 -43.58 -34.39
N ASP A 261 -14.26 -43.09 -33.15
CA ASP A 261 -12.94 -43.01 -32.52
C ASP A 261 -13.10 -42.92 -31.01
N SER A 262 -12.41 -43.84 -30.34
CA SER A 262 -12.44 -44.00 -28.89
C SER A 262 -11.77 -42.80 -28.24
N GLU A 263 -12.58 -41.91 -27.68
CA GLU A 263 -12.13 -40.80 -26.85
C GLU A 263 -11.46 -41.39 -25.61
N VAL A 264 -10.13 -41.30 -25.57
CA VAL A 264 -9.31 -41.78 -24.46
C VAL A 264 -9.62 -40.90 -23.23
N PRO A 265 -10.16 -41.43 -22.12
CA PRO A 265 -10.60 -40.62 -20.98
C PRO A 265 -9.44 -40.05 -20.16
N TRP A 266 -8.84 -38.96 -20.63
CA TRP A 266 -8.03 -38.09 -19.77
C TRP A 266 -8.46 -36.66 -20.03
N SER A 267 -9.51 -36.24 -19.33
CA SER A 267 -9.86 -34.84 -19.14
C SER A 267 -8.67 -34.12 -18.50
N GLN A 268 -8.11 -33.15 -19.22
CA GLN A 268 -7.01 -32.30 -18.75
C GLN A 268 -7.41 -31.42 -17.54
N ASP A 269 -8.67 -31.48 -17.12
CA ASP A 269 -9.24 -30.76 -15.98
C ASP A 269 -9.15 -31.55 -14.65
N GLU A 270 -8.58 -32.76 -14.64
CA GLU A 270 -8.53 -33.63 -13.44
C GLU A 270 -7.10 -34.02 -12.99
N LEU A 271 -6.10 -33.23 -13.39
CA LEU A 271 -4.89 -33.09 -12.58
C LEU A 271 -5.03 -31.80 -11.78
N GLY A 272 -5.64 -31.93 -10.60
CA GLY A 272 -5.39 -31.04 -9.48
C GLY A 272 -3.92 -31.18 -9.07
N LEU A 273 -3.03 -30.67 -9.92
CA LEU A 273 -1.79 -30.12 -9.41
C LEU A 273 -2.27 -28.92 -8.62
N ASP A 274 -2.37 -29.10 -7.31
CA ASP A 274 -2.31 -28.00 -6.39
C ASP A 274 -1.12 -27.17 -6.86
N ASP A 275 -1.40 -26.06 -7.56
CA ASP A 275 -0.45 -24.98 -7.81
C ASP A 275 -0.20 -24.34 -6.44
N ASP A 276 0.44 -25.11 -5.55
CA ASP A 276 1.19 -24.55 -4.45
C ASP A 276 2.10 -23.49 -5.07
N ASP A 277 2.14 -22.33 -4.41
CA ASP A 277 2.93 -21.16 -4.72
C ASP A 277 4.46 -21.47 -4.72
N ASP A 278 4.92 -22.41 -5.54
CA ASP A 278 6.32 -22.69 -5.78
C ASP A 278 6.85 -21.54 -6.63
N GLU A 279 7.23 -20.48 -5.93
CA GLU A 279 8.13 -19.42 -6.34
C GLU A 279 9.17 -20.01 -7.31
N GLU A 280 9.04 -19.72 -8.62
CA GLU A 280 9.87 -20.31 -9.68
C GLU A 280 11.34 -20.31 -9.21
N THR A 281 11.87 -21.50 -8.90
CA THR A 281 13.20 -21.60 -8.27
C THR A 281 14.22 -21.02 -9.25
N SER A 282 14.89 -19.94 -8.85
CA SER A 282 15.86 -19.26 -9.71
C SER A 282 16.93 -20.24 -10.19
N PRO A 283 17.43 -20.14 -11.44
CA PRO A 283 18.55 -20.96 -11.90
C PRO A 283 19.77 -20.91 -10.96
N LEU A 284 20.00 -19.76 -10.33
CA LEU A 284 21.02 -19.59 -9.30
C LEU A 284 20.70 -20.40 -8.03
N ASP A 285 19.45 -20.36 -7.56
CA ASP A 285 19.01 -21.09 -6.38
C ASP A 285 19.08 -22.61 -6.61
N ALA A 286 18.65 -23.08 -7.78
CA ALA A 286 18.78 -24.48 -8.18
C ALA A 286 20.26 -24.92 -8.28
N PHE A 287 21.12 -24.06 -8.83
CA PHE A 287 22.56 -24.32 -8.90
C PHE A 287 23.21 -24.41 -7.52
N LEU A 288 22.91 -23.44 -6.64
CA LEU A 288 23.43 -23.40 -5.27
C LEU A 288 22.92 -24.57 -4.42
N ALA A 289 21.66 -24.96 -4.60
CA ALA A 289 21.10 -26.16 -3.98
C ALA A 289 21.82 -27.44 -4.46
N ALA A 290 22.10 -27.56 -5.76
CA ALA A 290 22.80 -28.71 -6.33
C ALA A 290 24.23 -28.88 -5.80
N ILE A 291 24.91 -27.78 -5.45
CA ILE A 291 26.23 -27.80 -4.82
C ILE A 291 26.18 -27.79 -3.28
N SER A 292 24.98 -27.92 -2.71
CA SER A 292 24.71 -27.92 -1.26
C SER A 292 25.18 -26.66 -0.55
N LEU A 293 24.93 -25.49 -1.14
CA LEU A 293 25.26 -24.16 -0.61
C LEU A 293 24.12 -23.12 -0.80
N PRO A 294 22.84 -23.45 -0.47
CA PRO A 294 21.71 -22.54 -0.69
C PRO A 294 21.78 -21.25 0.15
N GLU A 295 22.50 -21.25 1.28
CA GLU A 295 22.62 -20.11 2.18
C GLU A 295 23.29 -18.88 1.53
N PHE A 296 24.06 -19.07 0.45
CA PHE A 296 24.71 -17.99 -0.26
C PHE A 296 23.82 -17.31 -1.30
N ALA A 297 22.64 -17.87 -1.60
CA ALA A 297 21.68 -17.29 -2.55
C ALA A 297 21.33 -15.85 -2.22
N LEU A 298 21.13 -15.53 -0.93
CA LEU A 298 20.81 -14.18 -0.51
C LEU A 298 21.99 -13.22 -0.71
N ALA A 299 23.22 -13.68 -0.49
CA ALA A 299 24.42 -12.85 -0.70
C ALA A 299 24.58 -12.48 -2.19
N PHE A 300 24.40 -13.45 -3.08
CA PHE A 300 24.45 -13.20 -4.52
C PHE A 300 23.29 -12.31 -5.01
N ARG A 301 22.06 -12.53 -4.51
CA ARG A 301 20.91 -11.68 -4.84
C ARG A 301 21.08 -10.22 -4.39
N ARG A 302 21.71 -9.99 -3.23
CA ARG A 302 22.01 -8.64 -2.73
C ARG A 302 22.97 -7.88 -3.65
N GLU A 303 23.91 -8.58 -4.25
CA GLU A 303 24.91 -8.02 -5.16
C GLU A 303 24.49 -8.12 -6.64
N HIS A 304 23.23 -8.48 -6.90
CA HIS A 304 22.68 -8.67 -8.25
C HIS A 304 23.51 -9.63 -9.14
N LEU A 305 24.14 -10.63 -8.52
CA LEU A 305 24.87 -11.70 -9.22
C LEU A 305 23.90 -12.81 -9.60
N ASP A 306 23.67 -12.99 -10.90
CA ASP A 306 22.96 -14.15 -11.45
C ASP A 306 23.92 -15.31 -11.75
N LEU A 307 23.38 -16.44 -12.22
CA LEU A 307 24.19 -17.64 -12.50
C LEU A 307 25.20 -17.39 -13.63
N GLU A 308 24.88 -16.57 -14.61
CA GLU A 308 25.78 -16.25 -15.73
C GLU A 308 26.96 -15.41 -15.27
N ALA A 309 26.70 -14.36 -14.49
CA ALA A 309 27.72 -13.53 -13.87
C ALA A 309 28.59 -14.35 -12.90
N LEU A 310 27.99 -15.27 -12.15
CA LEU A 310 28.73 -16.17 -11.25
C LEU A 310 29.72 -17.07 -12.00
N MET A 311 29.40 -17.51 -13.22
CA MET A 311 30.31 -18.29 -14.07
C MET A 311 31.50 -17.50 -14.63
N LEU A 312 31.48 -16.17 -14.48
CA LEU A 312 32.56 -15.26 -14.88
C LEU A 312 33.37 -14.72 -13.69
N CYS A 313 32.93 -14.99 -12.46
CA CYS A 313 33.57 -14.48 -11.24
C CYS A 313 34.94 -15.15 -10.99
N SER A 314 35.86 -14.35 -10.44
CA SER A 314 37.15 -14.79 -9.91
C SER A 314 37.09 -15.02 -8.39
N ASP A 315 38.17 -15.59 -7.83
CA ASP A 315 38.30 -15.79 -6.38
C ASP A 315 38.30 -14.48 -5.59
N GLU A 316 38.83 -13.40 -6.16
CA GLU A 316 38.82 -12.07 -5.52
C GLU A 316 37.42 -11.43 -5.54
N ASP A 317 36.61 -11.68 -6.58
CA ASP A 317 35.23 -11.17 -6.65
C ASP A 317 34.37 -11.80 -5.54
N LEU A 318 34.49 -13.12 -5.36
CA LEU A 318 33.77 -13.82 -4.29
C LEU A 318 34.29 -13.52 -2.88
N LYS A 319 35.54 -13.06 -2.77
CA LYS A 319 36.10 -12.57 -1.51
C LYS A 319 35.54 -11.20 -1.14
N GLY A 320 35.26 -10.34 -2.13
CA GLY A 320 34.61 -9.04 -1.94
C GLY A 320 33.23 -9.14 -1.27
N ILE A 321 32.51 -10.23 -1.52
CA ILE A 321 31.18 -10.51 -0.94
C ILE A 321 31.22 -11.31 0.37
N SER A 322 32.38 -11.38 1.03
CA SER A 322 32.59 -11.99 2.36
C SER A 322 32.30 -13.51 2.48
N ILE A 323 32.40 -14.26 1.38
CA ILE A 323 32.27 -15.72 1.40
C ILE A 323 33.56 -16.37 1.95
N GLN A 324 33.41 -17.31 2.88
CA GLN A 324 34.52 -18.06 3.47
C GLN A 324 35.27 -18.90 2.40
N LEU A 325 36.57 -19.12 2.60
CA LEU A 325 37.47 -19.75 1.62
C LEU A 325 36.99 -21.12 1.10
N GLY A 326 36.36 -21.95 1.95
CA GLY A 326 35.86 -23.27 1.58
C GLY A 326 34.70 -23.23 0.59
N PRO A 327 33.53 -22.65 0.96
CA PRO A 327 32.39 -22.47 0.07
C PRO A 327 32.77 -21.75 -1.24
N ARG A 328 33.63 -20.72 -1.15
CA ARG A 328 34.13 -19.97 -2.30
C ARG A 328 34.76 -20.86 -3.37
N LYS A 329 35.72 -21.72 -2.97
CA LYS A 329 36.38 -22.65 -3.89
C LYS A 329 35.39 -23.64 -4.51
N LYS A 330 34.45 -24.16 -3.71
CA LYS A 330 33.43 -25.10 -4.18
C LYS A 330 32.51 -24.47 -5.24
N ILE A 331 32.10 -23.22 -5.04
CA ILE A 331 31.28 -22.45 -5.97
C ILE A 331 32.03 -22.23 -7.29
N LEU A 332 33.27 -21.75 -7.24
CA LEU A 332 34.08 -21.52 -8.45
C LEU A 332 34.34 -22.81 -9.23
N GLU A 333 34.66 -23.90 -8.54
CA GLU A 333 34.90 -25.19 -9.17
C GLU A 333 33.63 -25.72 -9.86
N ALA A 334 32.48 -25.61 -9.20
CA ALA A 334 31.21 -26.02 -9.78
C ALA A 334 30.80 -25.13 -10.97
N ALA A 335 31.03 -23.82 -10.87
CA ALA A 335 30.77 -22.87 -11.95
C ALA A 335 31.64 -23.16 -13.17
N ALA A 336 32.94 -23.44 -12.96
CA ALA A 336 33.86 -23.83 -14.02
C ALA A 336 33.46 -25.16 -14.69
N ARG A 337 33.04 -26.17 -13.91
CA ARG A 337 32.53 -27.44 -14.45
C ARG A 337 31.27 -27.23 -15.30
N ARG A 338 30.34 -26.42 -14.82
CA ARG A 338 29.11 -26.08 -15.57
C ARG A 338 29.43 -25.36 -16.87
N LYS A 339 30.31 -24.36 -16.83
CA LYS A 339 30.77 -23.62 -18.01
C LYS A 339 31.40 -24.55 -19.05
N ASN A 340 32.27 -25.47 -18.62
CA ASN A 340 32.88 -26.46 -19.52
C ASN A 340 31.84 -27.37 -20.18
N ALA A 341 30.83 -27.83 -19.43
CA ALA A 341 29.74 -28.65 -19.97
C ALA A 341 28.87 -27.90 -21.00
N LEU A 342 28.72 -26.58 -20.84
CA LEU A 342 28.01 -25.73 -21.80
C LEU A 342 28.85 -25.46 -23.07
N GLU A 343 30.17 -25.30 -22.92
CA GLU A 343 31.09 -25.10 -24.05
C GLU A 343 31.33 -26.39 -24.84
N ASN A 344 31.37 -27.54 -24.16
CA ASN A 344 31.57 -28.86 -24.76
C ASN A 344 30.42 -29.81 -24.39
N PRO A 345 29.21 -29.60 -24.95
CA PRO A 345 28.10 -30.49 -24.70
C PRO A 345 28.45 -31.89 -25.23
N GLY A 346 28.48 -32.88 -24.33
CA GLY A 346 28.78 -34.25 -24.71
C GLY A 346 27.78 -34.81 -25.72
N ILE A 347 28.17 -35.86 -26.44
CA ILE A 347 27.28 -36.55 -27.38
C ILE A 347 26.15 -37.22 -26.59
N MET A 348 24.95 -36.66 -26.66
CA MET A 348 23.74 -37.26 -26.10
C MET A 348 23.42 -38.52 -26.92
N ARG A 349 23.52 -39.70 -26.30
CA ARG A 349 23.14 -40.97 -26.92
C ARG A 349 21.85 -41.46 -26.31
N ASP A 350 20.82 -41.57 -27.13
CA ASP A 350 19.63 -42.32 -26.75
C ASP A 350 20.02 -43.79 -26.55
N ARG A 351 19.83 -44.28 -25.33
CA ARG A 351 19.84 -45.73 -25.09
C ARG A 351 18.51 -46.27 -25.57
N TYR A 352 18.44 -46.62 -26.85
CA TYR A 352 17.42 -47.56 -27.30
C TYR A 352 17.68 -48.88 -26.58
N LEU A 353 16.84 -49.18 -25.59
CA LEU A 353 16.71 -50.49 -24.96
C LEU A 353 15.79 -51.36 -25.81
#